data_AF-A0A815JSR4-F1
#
_entry.id   AF-A0A815JSR4-F1
#
_cell.length_a   1.000
_cell.length_b   1.000
_cell.length_c   1.000
_cell.angle_alpha   90.00
_cell.angle_beta   90.00
_cell.angle_gamma   90.00
#
_symmetry.space_group_name_H-M   'P 1'
#
loop_
_entity.id
_entity.type
_entity.pdbx_description
1 polymer ?
#
loop_
_entity_poly.entity_id
_entity_poly.type
_entity_poly.pdbx_seq_one_letter_code
_entity_poly.pdbx_strand_id
1 'polypeptide(L)'
;MHTRTTQLSMRTNNSVEAWHRRIRCVFQCAHPTLWSFLQKLIHEEHATHADVVHINSGEAPKHKSKTNERFERRLLNLLLHPHDDILMQLNNIAHNICL
;
A
#
# COMPACT_ATOMS: atom_id res chain seq x y z
N MET A 1 9.92 -21.56 16.08
CA MET A 1 8.95 -21.27 14.99
C MET A 1 9.73 -21.02 13.69
N HIS A 2 10.38 -22.06 13.16
CA HIS A 2 11.46 -21.98 12.15
C HIS A 2 11.05 -22.42 10.74
N THR A 3 9.78 -22.69 10.48
CA THR A 3 9.30 -23.25 9.19
C THR A 3 8.65 -22.24 8.25
N ARG A 4 8.72 -20.93 8.57
CA ARG A 4 8.02 -19.88 7.81
C ARG A 4 8.92 -19.12 6.81
N THR A 5 10.24 -19.23 6.97
CA THR A 5 11.24 -18.51 6.14
C THR A 5 11.69 -19.30 4.92
N THR A 6 11.48 -20.62 4.89
CA THR A 6 11.94 -21.50 3.80
C THR A 6 11.02 -21.52 2.58
N GLN A 7 9.81 -20.97 2.69
CA GLN A 7 8.93 -20.77 1.55
C GLN A 7 9.09 -19.32 1.10
N LEU A 8 9.56 -19.14 -0.14
CA LEU A 8 9.65 -17.89 -0.92
C LEU A 8 8.29 -17.19 -1.09
N SER A 9 7.55 -16.94 -0.01
CA SER A 9 6.47 -15.99 0.00
C SER A 9 7.12 -14.63 -0.05
N MET A 10 7.42 -14.19 -1.29
CA MET A 10 7.72 -12.80 -1.59
C MET A 10 6.71 -11.97 -0.79
N ARG A 11 7.21 -11.14 0.13
CA ARG A 11 6.41 -10.11 0.80
C ARG A 11 5.44 -9.57 -0.24
N THR A 12 4.14 -9.75 -0.05
CA THR A 12 3.17 -9.04 -0.87
C THR A 12 3.45 -7.58 -0.64
N ASN A 13 4.13 -6.96 -1.61
CA ASN A 13 4.43 -5.54 -1.66
C ASN A 13 3.16 -4.80 -1.20
N ASN A 14 3.29 -3.84 -0.28
CA ASN A 14 2.17 -3.05 0.26
C ASN A 14 1.19 -2.60 -0.84
N SER A 15 1.69 -2.36 -2.06
CA SER A 15 0.88 -2.04 -3.24
C SER A 15 -0.04 -3.16 -3.70
N VAL A 16 0.41 -4.42 -3.72
CA VAL A 16 -0.41 -5.59 -4.11
C VAL A 16 -1.50 -5.83 -3.06
N GLU A 17 -1.17 -5.72 -1.78
CA GLU A 17 -2.18 -5.83 -0.71
C GLU A 17 -3.19 -4.69 -0.77
N ALA A 18 -2.73 -3.46 -1.03
CA ALA A 18 -3.60 -2.31 -1.21
C ALA A 18 -4.54 -2.51 -2.40
N TRP A 19 -4.02 -3.00 -3.52
CA TRP A 19 -4.82 -3.30 -4.71
C TRP A 19 -5.83 -4.43 -4.46
N HIS A 20 -5.41 -5.50 -3.78
CA HIS A 20 -6.31 -6.59 -3.40
C HIS A 20 -7.42 -6.11 -2.45
N ARG A 21 -7.11 -5.25 -1.46
CA ARG A 21 -8.11 -4.60 -0.60
C ARG A 21 -9.07 -3.74 -1.41
N ARG A 22 -8.55 -2.96 -2.35
CA ARG A 22 -9.35 -2.11 -3.24
C ARG A 22 -10.31 -2.94 -4.09
N ILE A 23 -9.82 -4.01 -4.74
CA ILE A 23 -10.64 -4.99 -5.47
C ILE A 23 -11.75 -5.55 -4.58
N ARG A 24 -11.42 -5.98 -3.37
CA ARG A 24 -12.42 -6.52 -2.44
C ARG A 24 -13.50 -5.50 -2.10
N CYS A 25 -13.14 -4.22 -1.97
CA CYS A 25 -14.08 -3.11 -1.78
C CYS A 25 -14.93 -2.80 -3.02
N VAL A 26 -14.43 -3.06 -4.24
CA VAL A 26 -15.18 -2.87 -5.50
C VAL A 26 -16.20 -3.99 -5.70
N PHE A 27 -15.79 -5.24 -5.47
CA PHE A 27 -16.67 -6.39 -5.67
C PHE A 27 -17.73 -6.52 -4.57
N GLN A 28 -17.38 -6.27 -3.30
CA GLN A 28 -18.27 -6.36 -2.12
C GLN A 28 -19.04 -7.70 -1.99
N CYS A 29 -18.62 -8.73 -2.70
CA CYS A 29 -19.20 -10.06 -2.66
C CYS A 29 -18.11 -11.11 -2.87
N ALA A 30 -18.35 -12.33 -2.39
CA ALA A 30 -17.40 -13.43 -2.54
C ALA A 30 -17.44 -14.06 -3.94
N HIS A 31 -18.63 -14.12 -4.56
CA HIS A 31 -18.86 -14.81 -5.83
C HIS A 31 -19.74 -13.97 -6.77
N PRO A 32 -19.18 -12.96 -7.45
CA PRO A 32 -19.90 -12.24 -8.51
C PRO A 32 -20.17 -13.17 -9.70
N THR A 33 -21.25 -12.91 -10.45
CA THR A 33 -21.43 -13.52 -11.78
C THR A 33 -20.30 -13.06 -12.69
N LEU A 34 -19.96 -13.85 -13.72
CA LEU A 34 -18.91 -13.48 -14.68
C LEU A 34 -19.16 -12.10 -15.30
N TRP A 35 -20.42 -11.80 -15.64
CA TRP A 35 -20.79 -10.51 -16.20
C TRP A 35 -20.57 -9.35 -15.23
N SER A 36 -21.09 -9.47 -14.00
CA SER A 36 -20.86 -8.45 -12.97
C SER A 36 -19.38 -8.32 -12.60
N PHE A 37 -18.63 -9.41 -12.69
CA PHE A 37 -17.19 -9.40 -12.49
C PHE A 37 -16.49 -8.54 -13.55
N LEU A 38 -16.74 -8.80 -14.83
CA LEU A 38 -16.15 -8.07 -15.94
C LEU A 38 -16.53 -6.58 -15.92
N GLN A 39 -17.80 -6.27 -15.68
CA GLN A 39 -18.27 -4.87 -15.61
C GLN A 39 -17.52 -4.06 -14.54
N LYS A 40 -17.38 -4.64 -13.34
CA LYS A 40 -16.64 -4.00 -12.24
C LYS A 40 -15.14 -3.88 -12.53
N LEU A 41 -14.56 -4.88 -13.20
CA LEU A 41 -13.14 -4.85 -13.58
C LEU A 41 -12.85 -3.76 -14.61
N ILE A 42 -13.70 -3.60 -15.63
CA ILE A 42 -13.60 -2.53 -16.62
C ILE A 42 -13.70 -1.16 -15.96
N HIS A 43 -14.66 -0.98 -15.04
CA HIS A 43 -14.80 0.27 -14.29
C HIS A 43 -13.54 0.61 -13.47
N GLU A 44 -12.96 -0.39 -12.82
CA GLU A 44 -11.74 -0.23 -12.02
C GLU A 44 -10.50 0.12 -12.86
N GLU A 45 -10.39 -0.48 -14.05
CA GLU A 45 -9.34 -0.14 -15.02
C GLU A 45 -9.46 1.31 -15.49
N HIS A 46 -10.68 1.76 -15.83
CA HIS A 46 -10.91 3.16 -16.23
C HIS A 46 -10.57 4.15 -15.10
N ALA A 47 -10.93 3.83 -13.85
CA ALA A 47 -10.58 4.66 -12.70
C ALA A 47 -9.06 4.75 -12.50
N THR A 48 -8.36 3.62 -12.65
CA THR A 48 -6.90 3.54 -12.55
C THR A 48 -6.24 4.34 -13.66
N HIS A 49 -6.70 4.19 -14.90
CA HIS A 49 -6.17 4.93 -16.05
C HIS A 49 -6.38 6.45 -15.89
N ALA A 50 -7.56 6.87 -15.40
CA ALA A 50 -7.80 8.28 -15.10
C ALA A 50 -6.81 8.81 -14.05
N ASP A 51 -6.60 8.08 -12.95
CA ASP A 51 -5.63 8.46 -11.92
C ASP A 51 -4.20 8.58 -12.49
N VAL A 52 -3.79 7.67 -13.39
CA VAL A 52 -2.49 7.74 -14.09
C VAL A 52 -2.39 8.97 -14.97
N VAL A 53 -3.44 9.30 -15.74
CA VAL A 53 -3.48 10.50 -16.59
C VAL A 53 -3.34 11.77 -15.73
N HIS A 54 -4.10 11.88 -14.63
CA HIS A 54 -4.02 13.01 -13.71
C HIS A 54 -2.58 13.19 -13.16
N ILE A 55 -1.95 12.11 -12.73
CA ILE A 55 -0.56 12.12 -12.24
C ILE A 55 0.40 12.59 -13.35
N ASN A 56 0.27 12.07 -14.57
CA ASN A 56 1.12 12.42 -15.70
C ASN A 56 0.93 13.88 -16.16
N SER A 57 -0.27 14.44 -15.99
CA SER A 57 -0.58 15.84 -16.25
C SER A 57 -0.04 16.80 -15.18
N GLY A 58 0.60 16.29 -14.12
CA GLY A 58 1.14 17.08 -13.03
C GLY A 58 0.07 17.58 -12.06
N GLU A 59 -1.15 17.03 -12.12
CA GLU A 59 -2.18 17.36 -11.14
C GLU A 59 -1.82 16.75 -9.78
N ALA A 60 -2.08 17.51 -8.72
CA ALA A 60 -1.85 17.01 -7.36
C ALA A 60 -2.73 15.77 -7.10
N PRO A 61 -2.21 14.74 -6.42
CA PRO A 61 -3.00 13.56 -6.09
C PRO A 61 -4.29 13.95 -5.36
N LYS A 62 -5.39 13.22 -5.60
CA LYS A 62 -6.67 13.40 -4.89
C LYS A 62 -6.42 13.54 -3.39
N HIS A 63 -7.12 14.48 -2.75
CA HIS A 63 -6.93 14.85 -1.35
C HIS A 63 -6.73 13.61 -0.45
N LYS A 64 -5.57 13.55 0.21
CA LYS A 64 -5.25 12.49 1.17
C LYS A 64 -6.24 12.55 2.34
N SER A 65 -6.64 11.39 2.84
CA SER A 65 -7.42 11.32 4.09
C SER A 65 -6.65 12.02 5.22
N LYS A 66 -7.35 12.78 6.08
CA LYS A 66 -6.78 13.47 7.25
C LYS A 66 -5.94 12.53 8.13
N THR A 67 -6.29 11.24 8.18
CA THR A 67 -5.54 10.21 8.89
C THR A 67 -4.17 9.95 8.26
N ASN A 68 -4.11 9.83 6.93
CA ASN A 68 -2.85 9.62 6.21
C ASN A 68 -1.97 10.86 6.30
N GLU A 69 -2.56 12.05 6.24
CA GLU A 69 -1.82 13.30 6.40
C GLU A 69 -1.21 13.42 7.81
N ARG A 70 -1.97 13.08 8.86
CA ARG A 70 -1.46 13.03 10.24
C ARG A 70 -0.33 12.01 10.39
N PHE A 71 -0.46 10.85 9.76
CA PHE A 71 0.57 9.81 9.75
C PHE A 71 1.85 10.30 9.06
N GLU A 72 1.74 10.89 7.87
CA GLU A 72 2.87 11.46 7.13
C GLU A 72 3.58 12.56 7.93
N ARG A 73 2.83 13.49 8.53
CA ARG A 73 3.42 14.52 9.40
C ARG A 73 4.17 13.92 10.58
N ARG A 74 3.63 12.86 11.21
CA ARG A 74 4.32 12.16 12.30
C ARG A 74 5.60 11.47 11.80
N LEU A 75 5.54 10.83 10.62
CA LEU A 75 6.70 10.17 10.02
C LEU A 75 7.80 11.17 9.66
N LEU A 76 7.43 12.31 9.09
CA LEU A 76 8.35 13.43 8.83
C LEU A 76 8.96 13.98 10.13
N ASN A 77 8.16 14.14 11.18
CA ASN A 77 8.66 14.61 12.47
C ASN A 77 9.68 13.63 13.08
N LEU A 78 9.44 12.32 12.98
CA LEU A 78 10.39 11.30 13.42
C LEU A 78 11.68 11.29 12.60
N LEU A 79 11.60 11.61 11.31
CA LEU A 79 12.77 11.67 10.43
C LEU A 79 13.62 12.92 10.69
N LEU A 80 12.98 14.07 10.95
CA LEU A 80 13.63 15.35 11.20
C LEU A 80 14.14 15.49 12.64
N HIS A 81 13.52 14.79 13.59
CA HIS A 81 13.90 14.75 15.00
C HIS A 81 14.05 13.30 15.47
N PRO A 82 15.04 12.56 14.96
CA PRO A 82 15.25 11.18 15.36
C PRO A 82 15.66 11.15 16.84
N HIS A 83 14.92 10.40 17.66
CA HIS A 83 15.39 10.02 18.99
C HIS A 83 16.57 9.06 18.86
N ASP A 84 17.55 9.15 19.76
CA ASP A 84 18.73 8.28 19.78
C ASP A 84 18.33 6.77 19.79
N ASP A 85 17.23 6.43 20.46
CA ASP A 85 16.66 5.08 20.49
C ASP A 85 16.09 4.60 19.14
N ILE A 86 15.64 5.50 18.26
CA ILE A 86 15.06 5.14 16.95
C ILE A 86 16.16 4.73 15.98
N LEU A 87 17.31 5.40 16.00
CA LEU A 87 18.47 4.97 15.21
C LEU A 87 18.97 3.60 15.68
N MET A 88 18.96 3.35 17.00
CA MET A 88 19.26 2.04 17.55
C MET A 88 18.22 0.98 17.12
N GLN A 89 16.93 1.29 17.15
CA GLN A 89 15.87 0.38 16.67
C GLN A 89 15.97 0.12 15.17
N LEU A 90 16.18 1.13 14.34
CA LEU A 90 16.35 0.99 12.89
C LEU A 90 17.62 0.22 12.55
N ASN A 91 18.72 0.44 13.28
CA ASN A 91 19.95 -0.34 13.12
C ASN A 91 19.75 -1.80 13.52
N ASN A 92 19.05 -2.07 14.62
CA ASN A 92 18.71 -3.43 15.05
C ASN A 92 17.77 -4.13 14.04
N ILE A 93 16.81 -3.40 13.45
CA ILE A 93 15.93 -3.93 12.40
C ILE A 93 16.74 -4.20 11.12
N ALA A 94 17.62 -3.28 10.70
CA ALA A 94 18.45 -3.45 9.51
C ALA A 94 19.43 -4.62 9.66
N HIS A 95 20.06 -4.78 10.83
CA HIS A 95 20.96 -5.89 11.12
C HIS A 95 20.24 -7.24 11.09
N ASN A 96 18.98 -7.28 11.51
CA ASN A 96 18.13 -8.48 11.48
C ASN A 96 17.54 -8.78 10.08
N ILE A 97 17.62 -7.84 9.13
CA ILE A 97 17.22 -8.01 7.72
C ILE A 97 18.40 -8.44 6.84
N CYS A 98 19.65 -8.22 7.29
CA CYS A 98 20.86 -8.45 6.51
C CYS A 98 21.55 -9.81 6.74
N LEU A 99 20.85 -10.81 7.31
CA LEU A 99 21.32 -12.19 7.48
C LEU A 99 20.38 -13.19 6.80
#